data_AF-A0A8D8TTR8-F1
#
_entry.id   AF-A0A8D8TTR8-F1
#
_cell.length_a   1.000
_cell.length_b   1.000
_cell.length_c   1.000
_cell.angle_alpha   90.00
_cell.angle_beta   90.00
_cell.angle_gamma   90.00
#
_symmetry.space_group_name_H-M   'P 1'
#
loop_
_entity.id
_entity.type
_entity.pdbx_description
1 polymer ?
#
loop_
_entity_poly.entity_id
_entity_poly.type
_entity_poly.pdbx_seq_one_letter_code
_entity_poly.pdbx_strand_id
1 'polypeptide(L)'
;RSHGCKRTIKESDVVVTALGHSWHFDHFVCVSCGTELLFTESYEREDNAFCADCYEGQYCYYSKYCSKCHGCGRSITDTAIKVADKEWHEDCFKCASTNNPPPPAQSTSNLNPHEDCFKCA
;
A
#
# COMPACT_ATOMS: atom_id res chain seq x y z
N ARG A 1 12.92 24.23 7.49
CA ARG A 1 11.52 24.38 7.02
C ARG A 1 10.90 22.98 7.03
N SER A 2 9.68 22.84 7.52
CA SER A 2 8.96 21.57 7.56
C SER A 2 8.66 21.10 6.14
N HIS A 3 8.98 19.85 5.82
CA HIS A 3 8.84 19.31 4.49
C HIS A 3 7.37 19.04 4.12
N GLY A 4 6.55 18.56 5.06
CA GLY A 4 5.13 18.26 4.81
C GLY A 4 4.25 19.50 4.56
N CYS A 5 4.39 20.55 5.37
CA CYS A 5 3.56 21.76 5.23
C CYS A 5 4.26 22.94 4.55
N LYS A 6 5.55 22.79 4.21
CA LYS A 6 6.43 23.84 3.64
C LYS A 6 6.52 25.13 4.48
N ARG A 7 6.14 25.10 5.77
CA ARG A 7 6.24 26.23 6.72
C ARG A 7 7.54 26.18 7.53
N THR A 8 7.99 27.32 8.04
CA THR A 8 9.17 27.38 8.91
C THR A 8 8.89 26.63 10.22
N ILE A 9 9.87 25.84 10.67
CA ILE A 9 9.86 25.18 11.97
C ILE A 9 10.34 26.21 12.99
N LYS A 10 9.52 26.49 14.00
CA LYS A 10 9.84 27.34 15.14
C LYS A 10 10.47 26.52 16.26
N GLU A 11 11.15 27.17 17.19
CA GLU A 11 11.77 26.51 18.35
C GLU A 11 10.76 25.76 19.23
N SER A 12 9.51 26.24 19.28
CA SER A 12 8.41 25.61 20.01
C SER A 12 7.77 24.41 19.31
N ASP A 13 8.13 24.13 18.05
CA ASP A 13 7.47 23.10 17.27
C ASP A 13 8.07 21.72 17.56
N VAL A 14 7.19 20.72 17.75
CA VAL A 14 7.63 19.33 17.80
C VAL A 14 7.89 18.85 16.38
N VAL A 15 9.10 18.34 16.14
CA VAL A 15 9.55 17.88 14.83
C VAL A 15 10.04 16.45 14.87
N VAL A 16 9.89 15.78 13.73
CA VAL A 16 10.46 14.46 13.46
C VAL A 16 11.41 14.56 12.29
N THR A 17 12.54 13.85 12.39
CA THR A 17 13.50 13.71 11.29
C THR A 17 13.29 12.34 10.65
N ALA A 18 12.82 12.33 9.41
CA ALA A 18 12.54 11.13 8.65
C ALA A 18 12.80 11.39 7.16
N LEU A 19 13.22 10.36 6.43
CA LEU A 19 13.50 10.46 4.98
C LEU A 19 14.54 11.57 4.66
N GLY A 20 15.53 11.77 5.53
CA GLY A 20 16.52 12.85 5.36
C GLY A 20 15.98 14.28 5.53
N HIS A 21 14.71 14.44 5.89
CA HIS A 21 14.01 15.72 6.02
C HIS A 21 13.44 15.94 7.43
N SER A 22 13.17 17.21 7.76
CA SER A 22 12.50 17.59 9.02
C SER A 22 11.03 17.90 8.76
N TRP A 23 10.16 17.32 9.57
CA TRP A 23 8.71 17.41 9.46
C TRP A 23 8.14 17.91 10.78
N HIS A 24 7.06 18.69 10.73
CA HIS A 24 6.23 18.85 11.91
C HIS A 24 5.64 17.49 12.29
N PHE A 25 5.60 17.18 13.59
CA PHE A 25 5.08 15.91 14.11
C PHE A 25 3.71 15.55 13.50
N ASP A 26 2.79 16.52 13.48
CA ASP A 26 1.42 16.38 12.95
C ASP A 26 1.33 16.28 11.42
N HIS A 27 2.39 16.69 10.70
CA HIS A 27 2.40 16.75 9.24
C HIS A 27 3.29 15.66 8.61
N PHE A 28 3.68 14.64 9.38
CA PHE A 28 4.35 13.46 8.84
C PHE A 28 3.32 12.37 8.54
N VAL A 29 2.58 12.58 7.45
CA VAL A 29 1.45 11.76 7.03
C VAL A 29 1.58 11.34 5.56
N CYS A 30 0.98 10.21 5.20
CA CYS A 30 0.90 9.75 3.82
C CYS A 30 0.12 10.74 2.96
N VAL A 31 0.71 11.23 1.87
CA VAL A 31 0.04 12.15 0.93
C VAL A 31 -1.18 11.52 0.26
N SER A 32 -1.19 10.19 0.08
CA SER A 32 -2.28 9.49 -0.59
C SER A 32 -3.47 9.14 0.31
N CYS A 33 -3.26 8.84 1.60
CA CYS A 33 -4.33 8.35 2.48
C CYS A 33 -4.43 9.09 3.83
N GLY A 34 -3.49 9.97 4.15
CA GLY A 34 -3.47 10.74 5.39
C GLY A 34 -3.02 9.97 6.63
N THR A 35 -2.64 8.71 6.51
CA THR A 35 -2.15 7.90 7.65
C THR A 35 -0.85 8.49 8.22
N GLU A 36 -0.77 8.57 9.55
CA GLU A 36 0.43 8.99 10.27
C GLU A 36 1.59 8.02 10.04
N LEU A 37 2.75 8.55 9.67
CA LEU A 37 3.94 7.77 9.30
C LEU A 37 4.95 7.63 10.44
N LEU A 38 4.69 8.27 11.60
CA LEU A 38 5.62 8.37 12.73
C LEU A 38 6.08 7.03 13.29
N PHE A 39 5.24 5.99 13.18
CA PHE A 39 5.48 4.68 13.78
C PHE A 39 5.44 3.54 12.76
N THR A 40 5.47 3.87 11.46
CA THR A 40 5.37 2.89 10.38
C THR A 40 6.52 3.07 9.41
N GLU A 41 6.74 2.06 8.57
CA GLU A 41 7.59 2.26 7.40
C GLU A 41 7.02 3.34 6.50
N SER A 42 7.89 4.25 6.09
CA SER A 42 7.56 5.41 5.27
C SER A 42 8.54 5.48 4.12
N TYR A 43 8.03 5.92 2.97
CA TYR A 43 8.77 5.96 1.72
C TYR A 43 8.65 7.34 1.11
N GLU A 44 9.75 7.85 0.58
CA GLU A 44 9.78 9.12 -0.15
C GLU A 44 9.76 8.88 -1.64
N ARG A 45 8.92 9.61 -2.37
CA ARG A 45 9.01 9.70 -3.83
C ARG A 45 8.52 11.05 -4.32
N GLU A 46 9.25 11.64 -5.26
CA GLU A 46 8.91 12.93 -5.86
C GLU A 46 8.61 14.01 -4.81
N ASP A 47 9.41 14.07 -3.74
CA ASP A 47 9.22 15.02 -2.63
C ASP A 47 7.91 14.81 -1.83
N ASN A 48 7.35 13.61 -1.85
CA ASN A 48 6.14 13.24 -1.09
C ASN A 48 6.40 12.00 -0.23
N ALA A 49 5.81 11.99 0.97
CA ALA A 49 5.88 10.85 1.89
C ALA A 49 4.65 9.95 1.75
N PHE A 50 4.89 8.63 1.71
CA PHE A 50 3.86 7.60 1.54
C PHE A 50 4.00 6.51 2.60
N CYS A 51 2.87 5.93 3.01
CA CYS A 51 2.89 4.69 3.77
C CYS A 51 3.23 3.51 2.85
N ALA A 52 3.69 2.40 3.41
CA ALA A 52 3.98 1.17 2.67
C ALA A 52 2.86 0.78 1.70
N ASP A 53 1.61 0.69 2.18
CA ASP A 53 0.45 0.30 1.37
C ASP A 53 0.22 1.23 0.16
N CYS A 54 0.32 2.54 0.35
CA CYS A 54 0.11 3.51 -0.73
C CYS A 54 1.31 3.58 -1.67
N TYR A 55 2.51 3.48 -1.12
CA TYR A 55 3.73 3.45 -1.91
C TYR A 55 3.72 2.22 -2.82
N GLU A 56 3.47 1.04 -2.27
CA GLU A 56 3.33 -0.17 -3.07
C GLU A 56 2.15 -0.07 -4.04
N GLY A 57 0.98 0.39 -3.60
CA GLY A 57 -0.21 0.49 -4.44
C GLY A 57 -0.08 1.45 -5.64
N GLN A 58 0.75 2.49 -5.54
CA GLN A 58 0.92 3.48 -6.62
C GLN A 58 2.22 3.31 -7.41
N TYR A 59 3.27 2.86 -6.73
CA TYR A 59 4.65 2.96 -7.22
C TYR A 59 5.34 1.63 -7.35
N CYS A 60 4.79 0.56 -6.77
CA CYS A 60 5.21 -0.77 -7.18
C CYS A 60 4.86 -0.91 -8.65
N TYR A 61 5.89 -1.05 -9.49
CA TYR A 61 5.74 -1.29 -10.92
C TYR A 61 4.72 -2.41 -11.17
N TYR A 62 4.73 -3.43 -10.30
CA TYR A 62 3.81 -4.56 -10.32
C TYR A 62 2.38 -4.19 -9.93
N SER A 63 2.12 -3.24 -9.03
CA SER A 63 0.73 -2.83 -8.69
C SER A 63 -0.02 -2.23 -9.89
N LYS A 64 0.70 -1.74 -10.90
CA LYS A 64 0.13 -1.24 -12.16
C LYS A 64 -0.30 -2.35 -13.13
N TYR A 65 0.32 -3.53 -13.05
CA TYR A 65 0.08 -4.66 -13.95
C TYR A 65 -0.57 -5.87 -13.26
N CYS A 66 -0.52 -5.94 -11.94
CA CYS A 66 -1.22 -6.93 -11.14
C CYS A 66 -2.70 -6.60 -11.05
N SER A 67 -3.53 -7.64 -11.11
CA SER A 67 -4.95 -7.54 -10.81
C SER A 67 -5.20 -7.06 -9.38
N LYS A 68 -6.24 -6.24 -9.19
CA LYS A 68 -6.62 -5.74 -7.87
C LYS A 68 -7.65 -6.64 -7.22
N CYS A 69 -7.43 -6.95 -5.94
CA CYS A 69 -8.39 -7.68 -5.12
C CYS A 69 -9.68 -6.88 -4.99
N HIS A 70 -10.80 -7.49 -5.34
CA HIS A 70 -12.11 -6.85 -5.23
C HIS A 70 -12.54 -6.63 -3.77
N GLY A 71 -11.95 -7.37 -2.81
CA GLY A 71 -12.29 -7.26 -1.39
C GLY A 71 -11.58 -6.12 -0.66
N CYS A 72 -10.27 -5.96 -0.88
CA CYS A 72 -9.47 -4.95 -0.19
C CYS A 72 -8.91 -3.84 -1.10
N GLY A 73 -9.06 -3.98 -2.43
CA GLY A 73 -8.56 -3.03 -3.42
C GLY A 73 -7.06 -3.09 -3.68
N ARG A 74 -6.30 -3.90 -2.93
CA ARG A 74 -4.85 -4.04 -3.08
C ARG A 74 -4.49 -4.98 -4.23
N SER A 75 -3.32 -4.79 -4.82
CA SER A 75 -2.81 -5.69 -5.87
C SER A 75 -2.62 -7.12 -5.35
N ILE A 76 -3.03 -8.10 -6.15
CA ILE A 76 -2.80 -9.51 -5.89
C ILE A 76 -1.43 -9.85 -6.49
N THR A 77 -0.44 -9.98 -5.61
CA THR A 77 0.94 -10.34 -5.98
C THR A 77 1.20 -11.84 -5.95
N ASP A 78 0.21 -12.61 -5.46
CA ASP A 78 0.32 -14.01 -5.09
C ASP A 78 -0.87 -14.81 -5.66
N THR A 79 -1.20 -15.98 -5.08
CA THR A 79 -2.34 -16.79 -5.54
C THR A 79 -3.66 -15.99 -5.50
N ALA A 80 -4.31 -15.89 -6.66
CA ALA A 80 -5.59 -15.20 -6.84
C ALA A 80 -6.74 -16.20 -6.94
N ILE A 81 -7.85 -15.91 -6.25
CA ILE A 81 -9.12 -16.62 -6.45
C ILE A 81 -9.94 -15.87 -7.50
N LYS A 82 -10.15 -16.50 -8.66
CA LYS A 82 -10.90 -15.91 -9.77
C LYS A 82 -12.34 -16.44 -9.83
N VAL A 83 -13.31 -15.54 -9.70
CA VAL A 83 -14.75 -15.87 -9.77
C VAL A 83 -15.48 -14.80 -10.56
N ALA A 84 -16.21 -15.21 -11.61
CA ALA A 84 -17.08 -14.34 -12.41
C ALA A 84 -16.39 -13.03 -12.83
N ASP A 85 -15.18 -13.14 -13.39
CA ASP A 85 -14.33 -12.04 -13.86
C ASP A 85 -13.73 -11.13 -12.77
N LYS A 86 -13.87 -11.50 -11.50
CA LYS A 86 -13.25 -10.78 -10.37
C LYS A 86 -12.18 -11.63 -9.70
N GLU A 87 -11.21 -10.96 -9.13
CA GLU A 87 -10.06 -11.58 -8.47
C GLU A 87 -9.98 -11.12 -7.01
N TRP A 88 -9.61 -12.05 -6.13
CA TRP A 88 -9.57 -11.84 -4.68
C TRP A 88 -8.32 -12.48 -4.09
N HIS A 89 -7.78 -11.89 -3.02
CA HIS A 89 -6.85 -12.62 -2.14
C HIS A 89 -7.59 -13.76 -1.44
N GLU A 90 -6.86 -14.84 -1.13
CA GLU A 90 -7.40 -15.99 -0.39
C GLU A 90 -8.07 -15.56 0.93
N ASP A 91 -7.42 -14.67 1.70
CA ASP A 91 -7.95 -14.14 2.97
C ASP A 91 -9.11 -13.14 2.81
N CYS A 92 -9.22 -12.55 1.62
CA CYS A 92 -10.28 -11.61 1.27
C CYS A 92 -11.55 -12.30 0.73
N PHE A 93 -11.43 -13.54 0.24
CA PHE A 93 -12.54 -14.30 -0.33
C PHE A 93 -13.33 -15.05 0.75
N LYS A 94 -14.02 -14.29 1.60
CA LYS A 94 -14.88 -14.80 2.68
C LYS A 94 -16.30 -14.28 2.54
N CYS A 95 -17.28 -15.10 2.94
CA CYS A 95 -18.69 -14.71 2.87
C CYS A 95 -19.00 -13.60 3.91
N ALA A 96 -19.71 -12.55 3.48
CA ALA A 96 -19.98 -11.38 4.33
C ALA A 96 -20.95 -11.68 5.50
N SER A 97 -21.69 -12.78 5.45
CA SER A 97 -22.72 -13.14 6.46
C SER A 97 -22.30 -14.27 7.39
N THR A 98 -21.31 -15.04 7.00
CA THR A 98 -20.70 -16.13 7.78
C THR A 98 -19.24 -16.10 7.38
N ASN A 99 -18.28 -15.97 8.29
CA ASN A 99 -16.84 -16.00 7.99
C ASN A 99 -16.35 -17.32 7.32
N ASN A 100 -17.26 -18.14 6.81
CA ASN A 100 -16.96 -19.32 6.02
C ASN A 100 -16.54 -18.95 4.60
N PRO A 101 -15.63 -19.72 4.01
CA PRO A 101 -15.31 -19.59 2.60
C PRO A 101 -16.55 -19.93 1.76
N PRO A 102 -16.85 -19.16 0.70
CA PRO A 102 -17.89 -19.50 -0.28
C PRO A 102 -17.57 -20.84 -0.99
N PRO A 103 -18.52 -21.45 -1.73
CA PRO A 103 -18.32 -22.72 -2.44
C PRO A 103 -17.03 -22.71 -3.28
N PRO A 104 -16.45 -23.90 -3.55
CA PRO A 104 -15.10 -24.03 -4.09
C PRO A 104 -14.96 -23.23 -5.39
N ALA A 105 -14.31 -22.08 -5.27
CA ALA A 105 -13.78 -21.36 -6.41
C ALA A 105 -12.58 -22.15 -6.93
N GLN A 106 -12.43 -22.23 -8.25
CA GLN A 106 -11.23 -22.81 -8.83
C GLN A 106 -10.08 -21.86 -8.51
N SER A 107 -9.22 -22.26 -7.58
CA SER A 107 -7.94 -21.59 -7.37
C SER A 107 -7.13 -21.77 -8.65
N THR A 108 -7.16 -20.75 -9.48
CA THR A 108 -6.34 -20.74 -10.69
C THR A 108 -4.99 -20.18 -10.28
N SER A 109 -3.97 -21.03 -10.25
CA SER A 109 -2.58 -20.58 -10.37
C SER A 109 -2.41 -20.02 -11.78
N ASN A 110 -2.92 -18.81 -12.04
CA ASN A 110 -2.80 -18.17 -13.35
C ASN A 110 -2.78 -16.65 -13.27
N LEU A 111 -1.88 -16.13 -12.45
CA LEU A 111 -1.21 -14.86 -12.71
C LEU A 111 0.29 -15.07 -12.54
N ASN A 112 1.03 -14.95 -13.63
CA ASN A 112 2.43 -14.55 -13.62
C ASN A 112 2.45 -13.04 -13.91
N PRO A 113 2.46 -12.14 -12.91
CA PRO A 113 2.73 -10.71 -13.16
C PRO A 113 4.21 -10.46 -13.45
N HIS A 114 5.05 -11.50 -13.39
CA HIS A 114 6.27 -11.50 -14.17
C HIS A 114 6.67 -12.94 -14.62
N GLU A 115 6.57 -14.01 -13.81
CA GLU A 115 7.51 -15.19 -13.82
C GLU A 115 8.96 -14.82 -13.39
N ASP A 116 9.18 -13.54 -13.15
CA ASP A 116 10.37 -12.82 -13.61
C ASP A 116 10.71 -11.69 -12.57
N CYS A 117 9.98 -11.66 -11.44
CA CYS A 117 10.07 -10.64 -10.38
C CYS A 117 11.27 -10.97 -9.48
N PHE A 118 12.46 -11.04 -10.10
CA PHE A 118 13.72 -11.25 -9.44
C PHE A 118 14.09 -9.99 -8.65
N LYS A 119 13.85 -10.07 -7.34
CA LYS A 119 14.54 -9.31 -6.27
C LYS A 119 14.24 -7.81 -6.21
N CYS A 120 13.60 -7.40 -5.11
CA CYS A 120 13.95 -6.13 -4.48
C CYS A 120 15.43 -6.18 -4.10
N ALA A 121 16.26 -5.43 -4.84
CA ALA A 121 17.62 -5.03 -4.50
C ALA A 121 17.76 -3.53 -4.80
#